data_AF-A0A2G8SG22-F1
#
_entry.id   AF-A0A2G8SG22-F1
#
_cell.length_a   1.000
_cell.length_b   1.000
_cell.length_c   1.000
_cell.angle_alpha   90.00
_cell.angle_beta   90.00
_cell.angle_gamma   90.00
#
_symmetry.space_group_name_H-M   'P 1'
#
loop_
_entity.id
_entity.type
_entity.pdbx_description
1 polymer ?
#
loop_
_entity_poly.entity_id
_entity_poly.type
_entity_poly.pdbx_seq_one_letter_code
_entity_poly.pdbx_strand_id
1 'polypeptide(L)'
;MPKNLKFHSRVTTPIDVPFELTRPGAKLQVALMDLGFSSHAFHSSARLVFMGATISANKKSLTFLTPPSGCVFPAGPATTFLTIDDVTSPDTWVMMGSGRSPPTRE
;
A
#
# COMPACT_ATOMS: atom_id res chain seq x y z
N MET A 1 5.21 9.03 -1.50
CA MET A 1 5.24 7.66 -2.03
C MET A 1 5.80 7.65 -3.45
N PRO A 2 6.45 6.57 -3.92
CA PRO A 2 6.77 6.44 -5.34
C PRO A 2 5.50 6.32 -6.17
N LYS A 3 5.52 6.82 -7.41
CA LYS A 3 4.37 6.75 -8.32
C LYS A 3 3.95 5.30 -8.63
N ASN A 4 4.92 4.42 -8.80
CA ASN A 4 4.69 3.01 -9.11
C ASN A 4 5.31 2.11 -8.03
N LEU A 5 4.59 1.07 -7.65
CA LEU A 5 5.04 0.01 -6.74
C LEU A 5 5.26 -1.27 -7.53
N LYS A 6 6.52 -1.70 -7.69
CA LYS A 6 6.82 -2.99 -8.33
C LYS A 6 6.38 -4.14 -7.42
N PHE A 7 6.05 -5.30 -7.99
CA PHE A 7 5.82 -6.51 -7.19
C PHE A 7 7.10 -6.95 -6.48
N HIS A 8 6.94 -7.56 -5.31
CA HIS A 8 7.99 -8.18 -4.52
C HIS A 8 9.22 -7.28 -4.30
N SER A 9 8.98 -5.99 -4.04
CA SER A 9 10.02 -4.98 -3.92
C SER A 9 9.97 -4.30 -2.57
N ARG A 10 11.15 -4.05 -1.99
CA ARG A 10 11.27 -3.28 -0.76
C ARG A 10 11.22 -1.79 -1.12
N VAL A 11 10.33 -1.06 -0.48
CA VAL A 11 10.11 0.36 -0.72
C VAL A 11 10.33 1.11 0.58
N THR A 12 11.12 2.17 0.53
CA THR A 12 11.35 3.08 1.65
C THR A 12 10.84 4.46 1.31
N THR A 13 10.06 5.06 2.21
CA THR A 13 9.45 6.38 2.02
C THR A 13 9.54 7.22 3.28
N PRO A 14 9.66 8.55 3.14
CA PRO A 14 9.60 9.43 4.29
C PRO A 14 8.19 9.42 4.89
N ILE A 15 8.12 9.51 6.21
CA ILE A 15 6.88 9.64 6.96
C ILE A 15 7.02 10.74 8.00
N ASP A 16 5.88 11.30 8.39
CA ASP A 16 5.74 12.16 9.56
C ASP A 16 4.58 11.64 10.40
N VAL A 17 4.89 11.15 11.60
CA VAL A 17 3.94 10.44 12.47
C VAL A 17 4.10 10.97 13.89
N PRO A 18 2.99 11.26 14.60
CA PRO A 18 3.03 11.62 16.01
C PRO A 18 3.79 10.59 16.86
N PHE A 19 4.63 11.09 17.77
CA PHE A 19 5.49 10.25 18.59
C PHE A 19 4.70 9.18 19.37
N GLU A 20 3.51 9.52 19.88
CA GLU A 20 2.67 8.63 20.68
C GLU A 20 2.24 7.36 19.94
N LEU A 21 2.11 7.41 18.61
CA LEU A 21 1.76 6.25 17.80
C LEU A 21 2.94 5.30 17.59
N THR A 22 4.18 5.77 17.75
CA THR A 22 5.41 5.00 17.45
C THR A 22 6.00 4.31 18.69
N ARG A 23 5.14 3.89 19.61
CA ARG A 23 5.52 3.16 20.83
C ARG A 23 5.99 1.73 20.51
N PRO A 24 6.89 1.15 21.32
CA PRO A 24 7.26 -0.26 21.17
C PRO A 24 6.03 -1.17 21.24
N GLY A 25 5.92 -2.12 20.31
CA GLY A 25 4.80 -3.06 20.24
C GLY A 25 3.57 -2.54 19.48
N ALA A 26 3.55 -1.29 19.01
CA ALA A 26 2.48 -0.81 18.14
C ALA A 26 2.39 -1.64 16.85
N LYS A 27 1.17 -1.94 16.40
CA LYS A 27 0.90 -2.72 15.20
C LYS A 27 1.03 -1.82 13.98
N LEU A 28 2.17 -1.89 13.32
CA LEU A 28 2.51 -1.11 12.14
C LEU A 28 2.19 -1.90 10.85
N GLN A 29 1.32 -1.36 10.00
CA GLN A 29 0.95 -1.96 8.72
C GLN A 29 0.81 -0.89 7.63
N VAL A 30 1.09 -1.26 6.38
CA VAL A 30 0.70 -0.46 5.21
C VAL A 30 -0.46 -1.16 4.54
N ALA A 31 -1.60 -0.49 4.46
CA ALA A 31 -2.74 -0.97 3.70
C ALA A 31 -2.56 -0.56 2.22
N LEU A 32 -2.65 -1.53 1.31
CA LEU A 32 -2.80 -1.30 -0.12
C LEU A 32 -4.22 -1.69 -0.50
N MET A 33 -4.96 -0.74 -1.06
CA MET A 33 -6.38 -0.89 -1.34
C MET A 33 -6.69 -0.58 -2.81
N ASP A 34 -7.46 -1.45 -3.45
CA ASP A 34 -8.22 -1.13 -4.65
C ASP A 34 -9.62 -0.70 -4.17
N LEU A 35 -9.99 0.55 -4.44
CA LEU A 35 -11.31 1.09 -4.10
C LEU A 35 -12.41 0.59 -5.04
N GLY A 36 -12.01 0.12 -6.22
CA GLY A 36 -12.82 -0.53 -7.23
C GLY A 36 -14.09 0.19 -7.68
N PHE A 37 -15.01 -0.60 -8.21
CA PHE A 37 -16.32 -0.15 -8.70
C PHE A 37 -17.43 -1.01 -8.11
N SER A 38 -18.56 -0.39 -7.80
CA SER A 38 -19.72 -1.04 -7.19
C SER A 38 -21.02 -0.66 -7.90
N SER A 39 -21.83 -1.67 -8.22
CA SER A 39 -23.20 -1.51 -8.73
C SER A 39 -24.03 -2.75 -8.39
N HIS A 40 -25.34 -2.59 -8.20
CA HIS A 40 -26.28 -3.70 -7.85
C HIS A 40 -25.81 -4.58 -6.68
N ALA A 41 -25.26 -3.96 -5.62
CA ALA A 41 -24.67 -4.67 -4.47
C ALA A 41 -23.51 -5.63 -4.83
N PHE A 42 -22.91 -5.46 -6.00
CA PHE A 42 -21.74 -6.20 -6.47
C PHE A 42 -20.53 -5.27 -6.57
N HIS A 43 -19.45 -5.64 -5.87
CA HIS A 43 -18.19 -4.92 -5.91
C HIS A 43 -17.16 -5.74 -6.71
N SER A 44 -16.80 -5.27 -7.90
CA SER A 44 -16.08 -6.09 -8.87
C SER A 44 -14.58 -6.23 -8.61
N SER A 45 -13.97 -5.30 -7.87
CA SER A 45 -12.52 -5.26 -7.71
C SER A 45 -12.01 -4.82 -6.34
N ALA A 46 -12.88 -4.47 -5.37
CA ALA A 46 -12.42 -4.07 -4.04
C ALA A 46 -11.49 -5.11 -3.44
N ARG A 47 -10.31 -4.67 -3.04
CA ARG A 47 -9.31 -5.55 -2.44
C ARG A 47 -8.45 -4.77 -1.47
N LEU A 48 -8.26 -5.33 -0.28
CA LEU A 48 -7.38 -4.80 0.75
C LEU A 48 -6.28 -5.81 1.05
N VAL A 49 -5.03 -5.37 1.00
CA VAL A 49 -3.86 -6.16 1.39
C VAL A 49 -3.05 -5.37 2.40
N PHE A 50 -2.84 -5.96 3.58
CA PHE A 50 -1.93 -5.42 4.58
C PHE A 50 -0.50 -5.91 4.31
N MET A 51 0.42 -4.96 4.18
CA MET A 51 1.83 -5.19 4.01
C MET A 51 2.55 -4.94 5.34
N GLY A 52 3.41 -5.87 5.73
CA GLY A 52 4.29 -5.66 6.87
C GLY A 52 5.26 -4.52 6.61
N ALA A 53 5.46 -3.68 7.62
CA ALA A 53 6.33 -2.52 7.52
C ALA A 53 7.19 -2.33 8.77
N THR A 54 8.28 -1.59 8.62
CA THR A 54 9.18 -1.19 9.70
C THR A 54 9.45 0.30 9.62
N ILE A 55 9.50 0.96 10.76
CA ILE A 55 9.92 2.36 10.87
C ILE A 55 11.40 2.41 11.26
N SER A 56 12.15 3.34 10.68
CA SER A 56 13.55 3.58 11.01
C SER A 56 13.73 4.02 12.48
N ALA A 57 14.91 3.81 13.04
CA ALA A 57 15.20 4.22 14.41
C ALA A 57 14.99 5.73 14.66
N ASN A 58 15.22 6.56 13.64
CA ASN A 58 14.98 8.00 13.69
C ASN A 58 13.51 8.41 13.45
N LYS A 59 12.60 7.44 13.24
CA LYS A 59 11.16 7.61 13.02
C LYS A 59 10.75 8.44 11.80
N LYS A 60 11.67 8.65 10.86
CA LYS A 60 11.45 9.49 9.66
C LYS A 60 11.21 8.72 8.39
N SER A 61 11.42 7.40 8.38
CA SER A 61 11.19 6.58 7.20
C SER A 61 10.50 5.27 7.52
N LEU A 62 9.63 4.89 6.59
CA LEU A 62 8.88 3.64 6.59
C LEU A 62 9.42 2.75 5.48
N THR A 63 9.68 1.49 5.79
CA THR A 63 10.08 0.47 4.82
C THR A 63 9.09 -0.68 4.83
N PHE A 64 8.60 -1.08 3.65
CA PHE A 64 7.65 -2.19 3.52
C PHE A 64 7.97 -3.04 2.28
N LEU A 65 7.45 -4.26 2.25
CA LEU A 65 7.54 -5.17 1.11
C LEU A 65 6.21 -5.19 0.36
N THR A 66 6.26 -4.89 -0.93
CA THR A 66 5.06 -4.91 -1.79
C THR A 66 4.58 -6.34 -2.05
N PRO A 67 3.32 -6.54 -2.52
CA PRO A 67 2.78 -7.87 -2.76
C PRO A 67 3.67 -8.70 -3.69
N PRO A 68 3.78 -10.02 -3.50
CA PRO A 68 4.71 -10.84 -4.26
C PRO A 68 4.32 -10.97 -5.74
N SER A 69 3.02 -10.90 -6.06
CA SER A 69 2.53 -11.03 -7.43
C SER A 69 1.13 -10.44 -7.62
N GLY A 70 0.73 -10.33 -8.88
CA GLY A 70 -0.62 -9.92 -9.31
C GLY A 70 -1.75 -10.81 -8.77
N CYS A 71 -1.45 -12.05 -8.36
CA CYS A 71 -2.44 -12.96 -7.78
C CYS A 71 -2.90 -12.48 -6.40
N VAL A 72 -2.00 -11.85 -5.63
CA VAL A 72 -2.31 -11.30 -4.30
C VAL A 72 -2.99 -9.95 -4.42
N PHE A 73 -2.46 -9.06 -5.26
CA PHE A 73 -3.06 -7.76 -5.55
C PHE A 73 -2.89 -7.43 -7.04
N PRO A 74 -3.96 -7.14 -7.80
CA PRO A 74 -3.86 -6.93 -9.24
C PRO A 74 -3.03 -5.70 -9.58
N ALA A 75 -2.39 -5.70 -10.76
CA ALA A 75 -1.74 -4.49 -11.26
C ALA A 75 -2.79 -3.43 -11.64
N GLY A 76 -2.52 -2.16 -11.37
CA GLY A 76 -3.45 -1.07 -11.63
C GLY A 76 -3.38 0.04 -10.59
N PRO A 77 -4.26 1.06 -10.69
CA PRO A 77 -4.39 2.10 -9.69
C PRO A 77 -4.67 1.49 -8.31
N ALA A 78 -4.01 2.02 -7.30
CA ALA A 78 -4.22 1.60 -5.93
C ALA A 78 -4.03 2.78 -4.98
N THR A 79 -4.56 2.62 -3.79
CA THR A 79 -4.50 3.60 -2.73
C THR A 79 -3.76 2.99 -1.54
N THR A 80 -2.73 3.68 -1.06
CA THR A 80 -1.96 3.25 0.10
C THR A 80 -2.30 4.08 1.32
N PHE A 81 -2.32 3.42 2.48
CA PHE A 81 -2.47 4.04 3.78
C PHE A 81 -1.44 3.49 4.75
N LEU A 82 -0.94 4.33 5.64
CA LEU A 82 -0.20 3.89 6.81
C LEU A 82 -1.18 3.71 7.96
N THR A 83 -1.23 2.51 8.52
CA THR A 83 -2.06 2.19 9.68
C THR A 83 -1.17 1.80 10.86
N ILE A 84 -1.38 2.45 11.99
CA ILE A 84 -0.69 2.18 13.25
C ILE A 84 -1.75 1.96 14.32
N ASP A 85 -1.80 0.76 14.87
CA ASP A 85 -2.91 0.27 15.69
C ASP A 85 -4.25 0.51 14.94
N ASP A 86 -5.09 1.43 15.42
CA ASP A 86 -6.40 1.78 14.83
C ASP A 86 -6.41 3.15 14.14
N VAL A 87 -5.24 3.82 14.04
CA VAL A 87 -5.12 5.15 13.41
C VAL A 87 -4.58 4.99 11.99
N THR A 88 -5.30 5.54 11.01
CA THR A 88 -4.95 5.44 9.59
C THR A 88 -4.65 6.83 9.02
N SER A 89 -3.58 6.95 8.23
CA SER A 89 -3.21 8.19 7.55
C SER A 89 -4.22 8.60 6.48
N PRO A 90 -4.15 9.84 5.96
CA PRO A 90 -4.71 10.16 4.66
C PRO A 90 -4.19 9.24 3.56
N ASP A 91 -4.94 9.14 2.48
CA ASP A 91 -4.62 8.28 1.37
C ASP A 91 -3.44 8.79 0.54
N THR A 92 -2.79 7.87 -0.17
CA THR A 92 -1.87 8.22 -1.25
C THR A 92 -2.09 7.32 -2.45
N TRP A 93 -2.28 7.93 -3.61
CA TRP A 93 -2.47 7.23 -4.87
C TRP A 93 -1.15 6.71 -5.41
N VAL A 94 -1.16 5.45 -5.83
CA VAL A 94 -0.02 4.77 -6.45
C VAL A 94 -0.50 3.90 -7.60
N MET A 95 0.44 3.44 -8.42
CA MET A 95 0.20 2.45 -9.45
C MET A 95 0.88 1.13 -9.05
N MET A 96 0.10 0.08 -8.78
CA MET A 96 0.65 -1.25 -8.54
C MET A 96 1.11 -1.88 -9.87
N GLY A 97 2.33 -2.42 -9.87
CA GLY A 97 2.97 -2.98 -11.05
C GLY A 97 3.72 -1.94 -11.90
N SER A 98 3.83 -2.20 -13.20
CA SER A 98 4.62 -1.36 -14.11
C SER A 98 3.92 -0.08 -14.54
N GLY A 99 2.59 -0.01 -14.44
CA GLY A 99 1.77 1.07 -14.98
C GLY A 99 1.75 1.14 -16.51
N ARG A 100 2.30 0.13 -17.20
CA ARG A 100 2.22 0.02 -18.67
C ARG A 100 0.87 -0.56 -19.06
N SER A 101 0.39 -0.19 -20.24
CA SER A 101 -0.78 -0.84 -20.84
C SER A 101 -0.58 -2.36 -20.91
N PRO A 102 -1.66 -3.16 -20.74
CA PRO A 102 -1.59 -4.59 -20.96
C PRO A 102 -1.00 -4.91 -22.34
N PRO A 103 -0.24 -6.01 -22.48
CA PRO A 103 0.28 -6.41 -23.78
C PRO A 103 -0.89 -6.67 -24.75
N THR A 104 -0.86 -6.00 -25.89
CA THR A 104 -1.77 -6.30 -27.01
C THR A 104 -1.20 -7.47 -27.79
N ARG A 105 -2.04 -8.46 -28.08
CA ARG A 105 -1.75 -9.47 -29.10
C ARG A 105 -2.24 -8.85 -30.42
N GLU A 106 -1.33 -8.53 -31.32
CA GLU A 106 -1.65 -8.30 -32.74
C GLU A 106 -1.71 -9.64 -33.47
#